data_AF-A0A452YTY6-F1
#
_entry.id   AF-A0A452YTY6-F1
#
_cell.length_a   1.000
_cell.length_b   1.000
_cell.length_c   1.000
_cell.angle_alpha   90.00
_cell.angle_beta   90.00
_cell.angle_gamma   90.00
#
_symmetry.space_group_name_H-M   'P 1'
#
loop_
_entity.id
_entity.type
_entity.pdbx_description
1 polymer ?
#
loop_
_entity_poly.entity_id
_entity_poly.type
_entity_poly.pdbx_seq_one_letter_code
_entity_poly.pdbx_strand_id
1 'polypeptide(L)'
;ESEAAQLNEEWCTLALKRLKEASPLALKVSLRSIREGRYQTLDECLVREYRMSINGISKPFYHDFCEGVRARLVDKDLAPKWDPPALEFVSEDMVDSYFAPLGEFEPELKLPTEQREAFI
;
A
#
# COMPACT_ATOMS: atom_id res chain seq x y z
N GLU A 1 -10.21 -24.26 -26.67
CA GLU A 1 -10.21 -24.56 -25.22
C GLU A 1 -8.78 -24.67 -24.65
N SER A 2 -7.83 -25.38 -25.27
CA SER A 2 -6.45 -25.48 -24.73
C SER A 2 -5.66 -24.16 -24.76
N GLU A 3 -5.84 -23.33 -25.79
CA GLU A 3 -5.15 -22.04 -25.93
C GLU A 3 -5.61 -21.02 -24.88
N ALA A 4 -6.92 -20.95 -24.60
CA ALA A 4 -7.47 -20.11 -23.54
C ALA A 4 -7.01 -20.57 -22.14
N ALA A 5 -6.88 -21.87 -21.91
CA ALA A 5 -6.34 -22.41 -20.66
C ALA A 5 -4.85 -22.05 -20.48
N GLN A 6 -4.08 -22.13 -21.56
CA GLN A 6 -2.65 -21.80 -21.55
C GLN A 6 -2.39 -20.30 -21.34
N LEU A 7 -3.19 -19.43 -21.97
CA LEU A 7 -3.16 -17.98 -21.74
C LEU A 7 -3.50 -17.62 -20.28
N ASN A 8 -4.47 -18.32 -19.69
CA ASN A 8 -4.82 -18.13 -18.28
C ASN A 8 -3.68 -18.55 -17.34
N GLU A 9 -2.96 -19.63 -17.65
CA GLU A 9 -1.81 -20.10 -16.87
C GLU A 9 -0.64 -19.12 -16.93
N GLU A 10 -0.33 -18.60 -18.13
CA GLU A 10 0.72 -17.59 -18.32
C GLU A 10 0.40 -16.30 -17.55
N TRP A 11 -0.85 -15.82 -17.67
CA TRP A 11 -1.30 -14.62 -16.96
C TRP A 11 -1.22 -14.77 -15.44
N CYS A 12 -1.70 -15.91 -14.90
CA CYS A 12 -1.63 -16.19 -13.46
C CYS A 12 -0.18 -16.23 -12.97
N THR A 13 0.72 -16.84 -13.75
CA THR A 13 2.14 -16.95 -13.41
C THR A 13 2.79 -15.57 -13.39
N LEU A 14 2.49 -14.71 -14.36
CA LEU A 14 2.99 -13.34 -14.41
C LEU A 14 2.47 -12.50 -13.24
N ALA A 15 1.17 -12.57 -12.95
CA ALA A 15 0.55 -11.86 -11.84
C ALA A 15 1.19 -12.27 -10.50
N LEU A 16 1.34 -13.58 -10.27
CA LEU A 16 1.98 -14.10 -9.06
C LEU A 16 3.44 -13.64 -8.95
N LYS A 17 4.19 -13.62 -10.05
CA LYS A 17 5.56 -13.11 -10.08
C LYS A 17 5.60 -11.63 -9.64
N ARG A 18 4.70 -10.79 -10.17
CA ARG A 18 4.63 -9.37 -9.80
C ARG A 18 4.28 -9.15 -8.33
N LEU A 19 3.36 -9.96 -7.79
CA LEU A 19 3.03 -9.90 -6.37
C LEU A 19 4.24 -10.27 -5.50
N LYS A 20 5.03 -11.28 -5.88
CA LYS A 20 6.26 -11.68 -5.17
C LYS A 20 7.37 -10.63 -5.21
N GLU A 21 7.34 -9.70 -6.17
CA GLU A 21 8.30 -8.58 -6.28
C GLU A 21 7.93 -7.40 -5.34
N ALA A 22 6.77 -7.41 -4.69
CA ALA A 22 6.28 -6.34 -3.82
C ALA A 22 6.50 -6.65 -2.33
N SER A 23 6.48 -5.62 -1.47
CA SER A 23 6.52 -5.80 -0.01
C SER A 23 5.29 -6.58 0.47
N PRO A 24 5.44 -7.68 1.23
CA PRO A 24 4.32 -8.45 1.76
C PRO A 24 3.37 -7.61 2.63
N LEU A 25 3.92 -6.69 3.43
CA LEU A 25 3.12 -5.79 4.25
C LEU A 25 2.34 -4.81 3.39
N ALA A 26 3.00 -4.18 2.41
CA ALA A 26 2.34 -3.27 1.47
C ALA A 26 1.19 -3.94 0.72
N LEU A 27 1.33 -5.21 0.31
CA LEU A 27 0.25 -5.96 -0.33
C LEU A 27 -1.00 -6.07 0.55
N LYS A 28 -0.85 -6.41 1.83
CA LYS A 28 -1.99 -6.50 2.76
C LYS A 28 -2.61 -5.13 3.02
N VAL A 29 -1.78 -4.12 3.25
CA VAL A 29 -2.22 -2.73 3.47
C VAL A 29 -3.00 -2.19 2.27
N SER A 30 -2.47 -2.36 1.05
CA SER A 30 -3.16 -1.94 -0.18
C SER A 30 -4.48 -2.67 -0.38
N LEU A 31 -4.52 -3.99 -0.11
CA LEU A 31 -5.76 -4.76 -0.21
C LEU A 31 -6.83 -4.26 0.76
N ARG A 32 -6.46 -3.95 2.01
CA ARG A 32 -7.37 -3.36 2.99
C ARG A 32 -7.84 -1.98 2.54
N SER A 33 -6.94 -1.11 2.09
CA SER A 33 -7.32 0.21 1.58
C SER A 33 -8.36 0.11 0.45
N ILE A 34 -8.13 -0.74 -0.55
CA ILE A 34 -9.07 -0.92 -1.67
C ILE A 34 -10.44 -1.40 -1.17
N ARG A 35 -10.47 -2.30 -0.18
CA ARG A 35 -11.71 -2.86 0.36
C ARG A 35 -12.54 -1.84 1.13
N GLU A 36 -11.94 -1.06 2.04
CA GLU A 36 -12.74 -0.05 2.77
C GLU A 36 -13.07 1.15 1.87
N GLY A 37 -12.17 1.51 0.95
CA GLY A 37 -12.35 2.64 0.03
C GLY A 37 -13.51 2.46 -0.95
N ARG A 38 -13.92 1.20 -1.21
CA ARG A 38 -15.11 0.87 -2.00
C ARG A 38 -16.40 1.50 -1.45
N TYR A 39 -16.43 1.84 -0.16
CA TYR A 39 -17.59 2.37 0.54
C TYR A 39 -17.39 3.82 1.02
N GLN A 40 -16.33 4.48 0.58
CA GLN A 40 -15.94 5.82 1.00
C GLN A 40 -16.04 6.81 -0.17
N THR A 41 -16.29 8.06 0.16
CA THR A 41 -16.11 9.19 -0.75
C THR A 41 -14.62 9.40 -1.05
N LEU A 42 -14.31 10.19 -2.09
CA LEU A 42 -12.93 10.56 -2.40
C LEU A 42 -12.26 11.28 -1.22
N ASP A 43 -13.01 12.13 -0.51
CA ASP A 43 -12.48 12.92 0.62
C ASP A 43 -12.04 12.02 1.76
N GLU A 44 -12.89 11.06 2.13
CA GLU A 44 -12.58 10.07 3.15
C GLU A 44 -11.40 9.19 2.73
N CYS A 45 -11.34 8.78 1.44
CA CYS A 45 -10.20 8.05 0.91
C CYS A 45 -8.91 8.87 1.04
N LEU A 46 -8.91 10.15 0.67
CA LEU A 46 -7.72 11.01 0.73
C LEU A 46 -7.22 11.20 2.17
N VAL A 47 -8.13 11.41 3.12
CA VAL A 47 -7.76 11.53 4.55
C VAL A 47 -7.11 10.23 5.04
N ARG A 48 -7.66 9.08 4.68
CA ARG A 48 -7.09 7.77 5.06
C ARG A 48 -5.75 7.49 4.37
N GLU A 49 -5.65 7.72 3.07
CA GLU A 49 -4.40 7.51 2.29
C GLU A 49 -3.28 8.44 2.78
N TYR A 50 -3.61 9.67 3.19
CA TYR A 50 -2.67 10.55 3.85
C TYR A 50 -2.10 9.92 5.12
N ARG A 51 -2.97 9.48 6.03
CA ARG A 51 -2.57 8.82 7.27
C ARG A 51 -1.69 7.59 7.01
N MET A 52 -2.12 6.73 6.08
CA MET A 52 -1.37 5.55 5.67
C MET A 52 0.00 5.88 5.11
N SER A 53 0.10 6.93 4.29
CA SER A 53 1.35 7.36 3.68
C SER A 53 2.33 7.85 4.74
N ILE A 54 1.88 8.67 5.69
CA ILE A 54 2.72 9.15 6.80
C ILE A 54 3.18 8.00 7.69
N ASN A 55 2.28 7.10 8.09
CA ASN A 55 2.64 5.93 8.89
C ASN A 55 3.62 5.01 8.14
N GLY A 56 3.44 4.83 6.83
CA GLY A 56 4.30 4.01 5.98
C GLY A 56 5.72 4.55 5.78
N ILE A 57 5.95 5.85 5.95
CA ILE A 57 7.28 6.48 5.94
C ILE A 57 7.81 6.78 7.36
N SER A 58 7.09 6.36 8.39
CA SER A 58 7.47 6.56 9.79
C SER A 58 7.94 5.25 10.42
N LYS A 59 8.49 5.30 11.63
CA LYS A 59 8.79 4.08 12.38
C LYS A 59 7.48 3.35 12.73
N PRO A 60 7.44 2.00 12.71
CA PRO A 60 8.56 1.09 12.43
C PRO A 60 8.81 0.78 10.93
N PHE A 61 7.94 1.23 10.02
CA PHE A 61 7.92 0.79 8.61
C PHE A 61 8.89 1.52 7.66
N TYR A 62 9.56 2.57 8.15
CA TYR A 62 10.53 3.37 7.40
C TYR A 62 11.56 2.52 6.63
N HIS A 63 12.00 1.39 7.20
CA HIS A 63 12.94 0.48 6.54
C HIS A 63 12.41 -0.04 5.20
N ASP A 64 11.18 -0.55 5.18
CA ASP A 64 10.58 -1.15 3.98
C ASP A 64 10.41 -0.11 2.86
N PHE A 65 10.04 1.12 3.22
CA PHE A 65 10.00 2.23 2.26
C PHE A 65 11.37 2.50 1.65
N CYS A 66 12.41 2.67 2.49
CA CYS A 66 13.77 2.91 2.02
C CYS A 66 14.32 1.75 1.19
N GLU A 67 14.03 0.51 1.57
CA GLU A 67 14.49 -0.69 0.86
C GLU A 67 13.88 -0.77 -0.55
N GLY A 68 12.60 -0.42 -0.69
CA GLY A 68 11.96 -0.36 -2.00
C GLY A 68 12.58 0.70 -2.90
N VAL A 69 12.88 1.88 -2.36
CA VAL A 69 13.59 2.95 -3.07
C VAL A 69 15.00 2.48 -3.45
N ARG A 70 15.73 1.86 -2.52
CA ARG A 70 17.07 1.34 -2.77
C ARG A 70 17.08 0.34 -3.92
N ALA A 71 16.26 -0.71 -3.83
CA ALA A 71 16.23 -1.80 -4.80
C ALA A 71 15.78 -1.36 -6.20
N ARG A 72 14.87 -0.38 -6.31
CA ARG A 72 14.32 0.06 -7.61
C ARG A 72 15.03 1.26 -8.22
N LEU A 73 15.50 2.20 -7.43
CA LEU A 73 15.96 3.51 -7.92
C LEU A 73 17.44 3.76 -7.67
N VAL A 74 17.96 3.33 -6.51
CA VAL A 74 19.36 3.60 -6.12
C VAL A 74 20.29 2.54 -6.68
N ASP A 75 20.19 1.31 -6.18
CA ASP A 75 21.06 0.19 -6.54
C ASP A 75 20.55 -0.52 -7.80
N LYS A 76 19.23 -0.48 -8.04
CA LYS A 76 18.56 -1.07 -9.21
C LYS A 76 18.81 -2.58 -9.34
N ASP A 77 19.02 -3.27 -8.22
CA ASP A 77 19.23 -4.71 -8.18
C ASP A 77 17.93 -5.51 -8.36
N LEU A 78 16.77 -4.86 -8.20
CA LEU A 78 15.45 -5.49 -8.21
C LEU A 78 15.32 -6.65 -7.21
N ALA A 79 16.12 -6.63 -6.13
CA ALA A 79 16.20 -7.66 -5.12
C ALA A 79 15.98 -7.07 -3.70
N PRO A 80 14.79 -6.53 -3.42
CA PRO A 80 14.50 -5.93 -2.13
C PRO A 80 14.47 -6.97 -1.01
N LYS A 81 14.94 -6.58 0.16
CA LYS A 81 14.97 -7.35 1.41
C LYS A 81 13.88 -6.84 2.34
N TRP A 82 12.65 -7.23 2.04
CA TRP A 82 11.48 -6.83 2.82
C TRP A 82 11.51 -7.37 4.25
N ASP A 83 11.01 -6.58 5.17
CA ASP A 83 10.73 -6.97 6.55
C ASP A 83 9.29 -6.55 6.92
N PRO A 84 8.34 -7.51 7.00
CA PRO A 84 8.53 -8.97 6.98
C PRO A 84 8.78 -9.55 5.56
N PRO A 85 9.47 -10.71 5.45
CA PRO A 85 9.88 -11.27 4.16
C PRO A 85 8.78 -12.04 3.41
N ALA A 86 7.66 -12.38 4.07
CA ALA A 86 6.57 -13.15 3.46
C ALA A 86 5.20 -12.82 4.08
N LEU A 87 4.12 -13.16 3.36
CA LEU A 87 2.73 -12.80 3.73
C LEU A 87 2.27 -13.41 5.06
N GLU A 88 2.75 -14.61 5.37
CA GLU A 88 2.48 -15.35 6.61
C GLU A 88 3.08 -14.67 7.85
N PHE A 89 4.10 -13.84 7.68
CA PHE A 89 4.75 -13.11 8.78
C PHE A 89 4.15 -11.73 9.02
N VAL A 90 3.25 -11.26 8.15
CA VAL A 90 2.55 -9.99 8.33
C VAL A 90 1.40 -10.20 9.32
N SER A 91 1.52 -9.66 10.54
CA SER A 91 0.44 -9.66 11.52
C SER A 91 -0.65 -8.63 11.21
N GLU A 92 -1.84 -8.80 11.79
CA GLU A 92 -2.90 -7.79 11.66
C GLU A 92 -2.49 -6.46 12.31
N ASP A 93 -1.81 -6.49 13.46
CA ASP A 93 -1.32 -5.28 14.15
C ASP A 93 -0.38 -4.44 13.26
N MET A 94 0.46 -5.08 12.43
CA MET A 94 1.30 -4.37 11.46
C MET A 94 0.45 -3.63 10.43
N VAL A 95 -0.62 -4.28 9.95
CA VAL A 95 -1.56 -3.66 8.99
C VAL A 95 -2.32 -2.53 9.68
N ASP A 96 -2.89 -2.77 10.86
CA ASP A 96 -3.62 -1.77 11.66
C ASP A 96 -2.78 -0.52 11.93
N SER A 97 -1.48 -0.67 12.15
CA SER A 97 -0.57 0.45 12.41
C SER A 97 -0.49 1.44 11.23
N TYR A 98 -0.75 1.03 9.99
CA TYR A 98 -0.85 1.98 8.86
C TYR A 98 -2.10 2.85 8.96
N PHE A 99 -3.18 2.35 9.56
CA PHE A 99 -4.47 3.04 9.66
C PHE A 99 -4.65 3.76 11.01
N ALA A 100 -3.70 3.59 11.94
CA ALA A 100 -3.72 4.23 13.25
C ALA A 100 -3.64 5.76 13.13
N PRO A 101 -4.35 6.51 13.98
CA PRO A 101 -4.30 7.97 13.99
C PRO A 101 -2.87 8.50 14.06
N LEU A 102 -2.63 9.64 13.42
CA LEU A 102 -1.33 10.29 13.46
C LEU A 102 -1.01 10.83 14.86
N GLY A 103 0.29 10.91 15.19
CA GLY A 103 0.77 11.38 16.49
C GLY A 103 0.51 12.88 16.71
N GLU A 104 0.72 13.35 17.95
CA GLU A 104 0.38 14.73 18.36
C GLU A 104 1.02 15.83 17.49
N PHE A 105 2.17 15.56 16.88
CA PHE A 105 2.93 16.53 16.08
C PHE A 105 2.54 16.52 14.60
N GLU A 106 1.74 15.56 14.16
CA GLU A 106 1.31 15.42 12.78
C GLU A 106 -0.22 15.47 12.70
N PRO A 107 -0.81 16.59 12.24
CA PRO A 107 -2.25 16.69 12.15
C PRO A 107 -2.82 15.81 11.03
N GLU A 108 -4.02 15.29 11.26
CA GLU A 108 -4.81 14.65 10.20
C GLU A 108 -5.07 15.63 9.04
N LEU A 109 -5.16 15.08 7.82
CA LEU A 109 -5.45 15.87 6.62
C LEU A 109 -6.81 16.56 6.74
N LYS A 110 -6.82 17.88 6.64
CA LYS A 110 -8.04 18.69 6.56
C LYS A 110 -8.22 19.19 5.14
N LEU A 111 -9.18 18.62 4.44
CA LEU A 111 -9.56 19.07 3.11
C LEU A 111 -10.43 20.33 3.20
N PRO A 112 -10.23 21.33 2.33
CA PRO A 112 -11.05 22.54 2.29
C PRO A 112 -12.39 22.27 1.58
N THR A 113 -13.19 21.35 2.12
CA THR A 113 -14.46 20.92 1.51
C THR A 113 -15.47 22.06 1.43
N GLU A 114 -15.44 22.98 2.39
CA GLU A 114 -16.31 24.17 2.45
C GLU A 114 -16.05 25.20 1.34
N GLN A 115 -14.84 25.18 0.76
CA GLN A 115 -14.44 26.12 -0.30
C GLN A 115 -14.67 25.57 -1.70
N ARG A 116 -15.24 24.36 -1.82
CA ARG A 116 -15.50 23.75 -3.11
C ARG A 116 -16.67 24.46 -3.75
N GLU A 117 -16.39 25.17 -4.84
CA GLU A 117 -17.43 25.61 -5.74
C GLU A 117 -18.18 24.38 -6.25
N ALA A 118 -19.52 24.41 -6.15
CA ALA A 118 -20.31 23.46 -6.90
C ALA A 118 -19.99 23.69 -8.38
N PHE A 119 -19.44 22.69 -9.05
CA PHE A 119 -19.41 22.69 -10.51
C PHE A 119 -20.88 22.64 -10.96
N ILE A 120 -21.45 23.82 -11.22
CA ILE A 120 -22.76 24.00 -11.87
C ILE A 120 -22.54 24.00 -13.38
#